data_AF-A0A182EZB3-F1
#
_entry.id   AF-A0A182EZB3-F1
#
_cell.length_a   1.000
_cell.length_b   1.000
_cell.length_c   1.000
_cell.angle_alpha   90.00
_cell.angle_beta   90.00
_cell.angle_gamma   90.00
#
_symmetry.space_group_name_H-M   'P 1'
#
loop_
_entity.id
_entity.type
_entity.pdbx_description
1 polymer ?
#
loop_
_entity_poly.entity_id
_entity_poly.type
_entity_poly.pdbx_seq_one_letter_code
_entity_poly.pdbx_strand_id
1 'polypeptide(L)'
;MDTKDIADGKILNSQMPTVALTAEDCFEIGRAAYNQYDYYHTIMWMQEARERVKKETGPMMIVEDILEYLAFSLYEQGNLKRALLLVDELYRM
;
A
#
# COMPACT_ATOMS: atom_id res chain seq x y z
N MET A 1 -0.81 -4.78 15.24
CA MET A 1 -1.49 -3.47 15.11
C MET A 1 -1.99 -3.39 13.67
N ASP A 2 -3.25 -3.03 13.45
CA ASP A 2 -3.83 -2.99 12.10
C ASP A 2 -3.37 -1.71 11.38
N THR A 3 -2.84 -1.85 10.17
CA THR A 3 -2.39 -0.72 9.34
C THR A 3 -3.52 0.23 9.03
N LYS A 4 -4.73 -0.28 8.90
CA LYS A 4 -5.92 0.54 8.70
C LYS A 4 -6.19 1.43 9.92
N ASP A 5 -6.02 0.91 11.13
CA ASP A 5 -6.19 1.72 12.34
C ASP A 5 -5.13 2.82 12.45
N ILE A 6 -3.87 2.52 12.11
CA ILE A 6 -2.81 3.53 12.06
C ILE A 6 -3.13 4.58 10.99
N ALA A 7 -3.51 4.15 9.78
CA ALA A 7 -3.80 5.02 8.67
C ALA A 7 -5.07 5.88 8.88
N ASP A 8 -6.02 5.39 9.69
CA ASP A 8 -7.18 6.14 10.17
C ASP A 8 -6.82 7.11 11.32
N GLY A 9 -5.55 7.19 11.73
CA GLY A 9 -5.10 8.05 12.82
C GLY A 9 -5.48 7.54 14.22
N LYS A 10 -5.87 6.26 14.35
CA LYS A 10 -6.17 5.58 15.62
C LYS A 10 -4.89 5.00 16.20
N ILE A 11 -4.03 5.88 16.70
CA ILE A 11 -2.80 5.48 17.39
C ILE A 11 -3.15 5.22 18.86
N LEU A 12 -2.81 4.02 19.36
CA LEU A 12 -3.03 3.60 20.75
C LEU A 12 -2.54 4.68 21.74
N ASN A 13 -3.35 4.99 22.75
CA ASN A 13 -3.17 6.04 23.76
C ASN A 13 -3.29 7.51 23.31
N SER A 14 -3.66 7.80 22.06
CA SER A 14 -3.99 9.16 21.65
C SER A 14 -5.42 9.53 22.05
N GLN A 15 -5.61 10.55 22.91
CA GLN A 15 -6.94 11.10 23.21
C GLN A 15 -7.52 11.94 22.06
N MET A 16 -6.71 12.25 21.04
CA MET A 16 -7.11 13.06 19.88
C MET A 16 -6.99 12.22 18.60
N PRO A 17 -8.02 12.16 17.74
CA PRO A 17 -7.86 11.57 16.42
C PRO A 17 -6.74 12.34 15.69
N THR A 18 -5.70 11.63 15.30
CA THR A 18 -4.64 12.22 14.47
C THR A 18 -5.12 12.33 13.03
N VAL A 19 -4.47 13.19 12.23
CA VAL A 19 -4.82 13.35 10.81
C VAL A 19 -4.73 11.99 10.12
N ALA A 20 -5.81 11.58 9.45
CA ALA A 20 -5.82 10.35 8.67
C ALA A 20 -4.83 10.49 7.51
N LEU A 21 -4.08 9.42 7.24
CA LEU A 21 -3.12 9.36 6.14
C LEU A 21 -3.83 9.46 4.79
N THR A 22 -3.20 10.03 3.79
CA THR A 22 -3.68 9.97 2.40
C THR A 22 -3.23 8.65 1.74
N ALA A 23 -3.71 8.38 0.52
CA ALA A 23 -3.17 7.29 -0.30
C ALA A 23 -1.66 7.47 -0.56
N GLU A 24 -1.21 8.71 -0.78
CA GLU A 24 0.19 9.06 -1.00
C GLU A 24 1.05 8.82 0.26
N ASP A 25 0.55 9.18 1.44
CA ASP A 25 1.25 8.89 2.70
C ASP A 25 1.43 7.37 2.89
N CYS A 26 0.38 6.57 2.64
CA CYS A 26 0.47 5.11 2.72
C CYS A 26 1.45 4.53 1.69
N PHE A 27 1.48 5.09 0.47
CA PHE A 27 2.42 4.70 -0.58
C PHE A 27 3.87 4.94 -0.15
N GLU A 28 4.19 6.14 0.35
CA GLU A 28 5.55 6.47 0.78
C GLU A 28 6.02 5.63 1.97
N ILE A 29 5.12 5.29 2.91
CA ILE A 29 5.45 4.35 4.00
C ILE A 29 5.73 2.95 3.43
N GLY A 30 4.92 2.46 2.49
CA GLY A 30 5.15 1.19 1.82
C GLY A 30 6.47 1.16 1.06
N ARG A 31 6.82 2.25 0.37
CA ARG A 31 8.08 2.41 -0.36
C ARG A 31 9.28 2.45 0.58
N ALA A 32 9.15 3.09 1.74
CA ALA A 32 10.19 3.07 2.77
C ALA A 32 10.44 1.66 3.33
N ALA A 33 9.38 0.85 3.49
CA ALA A 33 9.50 -0.56 3.86
C ALA A 33 10.16 -1.40 2.76
N TYR A 34 9.79 -1.14 1.49
CA TYR A 34 10.36 -1.82 0.32
C TYR A 34 11.87 -1.62 0.22
N ASN A 35 12.33 -0.39 0.40
CA ASN A 35 13.76 -0.06 0.36
C ASN A 35 14.58 -0.73 1.48
N GLN A 36 13.90 -1.23 2.53
CA GLN A 36 14.48 -2.01 3.62
C GLN A 36 14.31 -3.52 3.44
N TYR A 37 13.81 -3.97 2.28
CA TYR A 37 13.46 -5.37 1.99
C TYR A 37 12.39 -5.94 2.93
N ASP A 38 11.62 -5.07 3.60
CA ASP A 38 10.47 -5.46 4.42
C ASP A 38 9.23 -5.58 3.54
N TYR A 39 9.17 -6.67 2.78
CA TYR A 39 8.08 -6.92 1.85
C TYR A 39 6.74 -7.18 2.55
N TYR A 40 6.76 -7.61 3.81
CA TYR A 40 5.53 -7.83 4.58
C TYR A 40 4.81 -6.51 4.83
N HIS A 41 5.54 -5.52 5.35
CA HIS A 41 4.97 -4.19 5.56
C HIS A 41 4.74 -3.46 4.24
N THR A 42 5.56 -3.70 3.21
CA THR A 42 5.30 -3.16 1.86
C THR A 42 3.94 -3.60 1.34
N ILE A 43 3.64 -4.90 1.34
CA ILE A 43 2.34 -5.43 0.87
C ILE A 43 1.19 -4.79 1.63
N MET A 44 1.33 -4.70 2.94
CA MET A 44 0.29 -4.18 3.82
C MET A 44 -0.01 -2.69 3.55
N TRP A 45 1.02 -1.85 3.44
CA TRP A 45 0.87 -0.42 3.18
C TRP A 45 0.42 -0.11 1.76
N MET A 46 0.91 -0.85 0.77
CA MET A 46 0.49 -0.68 -0.62
C MET A 46 -0.96 -1.13 -0.84
N GLN A 47 -1.45 -2.13 -0.10
CA GLN A 47 -2.88 -2.48 -0.10
C GLN A 47 -3.75 -1.36 0.45
N GLU A 48 -3.36 -0.73 1.56
CA GLU A 48 -4.09 0.41 2.12
C GLU A 48 -4.06 1.61 1.17
N ALA A 49 -2.91 1.92 0.55
CA ALA A 49 -2.78 2.95 -0.46
C ALA A 49 -3.73 2.71 -1.65
N ARG A 50 -3.81 1.46 -2.13
CA ARG A 50 -4.72 1.04 -3.22
C ARG A 50 -6.19 1.23 -2.85
N GLU A 51 -6.58 0.97 -1.61
CA GLU A 51 -7.97 1.14 -1.17
C GLU A 51 -8.32 2.62 -0.96
N ARG A 52 -7.35 3.47 -0.60
CA ARG A 52 -7.53 4.91 -0.46
C ARG A 52 -7.59 5.62 -1.80
N VAL A 53 -6.71 5.28 -2.75
CA VAL A 53 -6.70 5.93 -4.09
C VAL A 53 -7.98 5.68 -4.89
N LYS A 54 -8.76 4.63 -4.57
CA LYS A 54 -10.10 4.42 -5.14
C LYS A 54 -11.15 5.42 -4.64
N LYS A 55 -10.92 6.00 -3.46
CA LYS A 55 -11.85 6.91 -2.75
C LYS A 55 -11.42 8.37 -2.87
N GLU A 56 -10.12 8.59 -2.79
CA GLU A 56 -9.48 9.88 -3.05
C GLU A 56 -9.45 10.05 -4.57
N THR A 57 -9.83 11.21 -5.10
CA THR A 57 -9.78 11.49 -6.55
C THR A 57 -8.32 11.72 -6.97
N GLY A 58 -7.46 10.72 -6.72
CA GLY A 58 -6.01 10.79 -6.89
C GLY A 58 -5.58 10.56 -8.35
N PRO A 59 -4.37 11.00 -8.70
CA PRO A 59 -3.82 10.80 -10.05
C PRO A 59 -3.59 9.30 -10.34
N MET A 60 -3.96 8.87 -11.56
CA MET A 60 -3.78 7.49 -12.05
C MET A 60 -2.35 6.94 -11.87
N MET A 61 -1.35 7.83 -11.95
CA MET A 61 0.08 7.49 -11.85
C MET A 61 0.42 6.75 -10.54
N ILE A 62 -0.26 7.06 -9.43
CA ILE A 62 -0.05 6.37 -8.14
C ILE A 62 -0.51 4.90 -8.21
N VAL A 63 -1.48 4.56 -9.07
CA VAL A 63 -2.03 3.20 -9.13
C VAL A 63 -1.06 2.23 -9.79
N GLU A 64 -0.39 2.65 -10.87
CA GLU A 64 0.59 1.85 -11.59
C GLU A 64 1.76 1.47 -10.67
N ASP A 65 2.33 2.47 -9.98
CA ASP A 65 3.42 2.27 -9.02
C ASP A 65 2.98 1.33 -7.87
N ILE A 66 1.79 1.54 -7.29
CA ILE A 66 1.24 0.66 -6.25
C ILE A 66 1.17 -0.79 -6.71
N LEU A 67 0.71 -1.04 -7.94
CA LEU A 67 0.60 -2.40 -8.47
C LEU A 67 1.98 -3.04 -8.67
N GLU A 68 2.96 -2.29 -9.17
CA GLU A 68 4.33 -2.78 -9.36
C GLU A 68 4.98 -3.17 -8.03
N TYR A 69 4.94 -2.27 -7.03
CA TYR A 69 5.47 -2.55 -5.70
C TYR A 69 4.78 -3.74 -5.02
N LEU A 70 3.45 -3.87 -5.17
CA LEU A 70 2.71 -5.02 -4.64
C LEU A 70 3.09 -6.32 -5.34
N ALA A 71 3.15 -6.31 -6.68
CA ALA A 71 3.46 -7.49 -7.47
C ALA A 71 4.84 -8.04 -7.12
N PHE A 72 5.86 -7.17 -7.06
CA PHE A 72 7.21 -7.58 -6.70
C PHE A 72 7.29 -8.07 -5.25
N SER A 73 6.69 -7.35 -4.30
CA SER A 73 6.73 -7.77 -2.89
C SER A 73 6.01 -9.11 -2.67
N LEU A 74 4.92 -9.38 -3.38
CA LEU A 74 4.25 -10.69 -3.37
C LEU A 74 5.10 -11.78 -4.00
N TYR A 75 5.84 -11.48 -5.07
CA TYR A 75 6.80 -12.39 -5.67
C TYR A 75 7.90 -12.77 -4.67
N GLU A 76 8.50 -11.80 -3.99
CA GLU A 76 9.56 -12.01 -2.99
C GLU A 76 9.08 -12.85 -1.79
N GLN A 77 7.78 -12.79 -1.45
CA GLN A 77 7.17 -13.66 -0.45
C GLN A 77 6.70 -15.03 -0.98
N GLY A 78 6.99 -15.37 -2.24
CA GLY A 78 6.59 -16.63 -2.86
C GLY A 78 5.11 -16.73 -3.24
N ASN A 79 4.36 -15.63 -3.20
CA ASN A 79 2.95 -15.58 -3.60
C ASN A 79 2.79 -15.32 -5.11
N LEU A 80 3.33 -16.23 -5.91
CA LEU A 80 3.44 -16.12 -7.37
C LEU A 80 2.09 -15.90 -8.06
N LYS A 81 1.03 -16.57 -7.59
CA LYS A 81 -0.31 -16.45 -8.18
C LYS A 81 -0.85 -15.02 -8.06
N ARG A 82 -0.72 -14.40 -6.88
CA ARG A 82 -1.19 -13.02 -6.69
C ARG A 82 -0.29 -12.02 -7.39
N ALA A 83 1.03 -12.22 -7.38
CA ALA A 83 1.96 -11.40 -8.15
C ALA A 83 1.58 -11.36 -9.64
N LEU A 84 1.34 -12.53 -10.25
CA LEU A 84 0.96 -12.61 -11.67
C LEU A 84 -0.36 -11.89 -11.98
N LEU A 85 -1.35 -11.98 -11.08
CA LEU A 85 -2.63 -11.28 -11.27
C LEU A 85 -2.46 -9.76 -11.28
N LEU A 86 -1.58 -9.22 -10.42
CA LEU A 86 -1.31 -7.79 -10.38
C LEU A 86 -0.50 -7.32 -11.59
N VAL A 87 0.43 -8.13 -12.09
CA VAL A 87 1.15 -7.84 -13.34
C VAL A 87 0.21 -7.85 -14.54
N ASP A 88 -0.73 -8.82 -14.61
CA ASP A 88 -1.74 -8.85 -15.68
C ASP A 88 -2.71 -7.65 -15.58
N GLU A 89 -3.05 -7.21 -14.36
CA GLU A 89 -3.80 -5.97 -14.14
C GLU A 89 -3.03 -4.76 -14.67
N LEU A 90 -1.77 -4.59 -14.25
CA LEU A 90 -0.90 -3.49 -14.68
C LEU A 90 -0.71 -3.45 -16.20
N TYR A 91 -0.57 -4.62 -16.84
CA TYR A 91 -0.42 -4.71 -18.30
C TYR A 91 -1.67 -4.30 -19.09
N ARG A 92 -2.86 -4.38 -18.47
CA ARG A 92 -4.15 -4.08 -19.11
C ARG A 92 -4.63 -2.65 -18.88
N MET A 93 -3.98 -1.88 -18.00
CA MET A 93 -4.29 -0.48 -17.76
C MET A 93 -3.98 0.37 -19.00
#